data_AF-A0A2G9XYL1-F1
#
_entry.id   AF-A0A2G9XYL1-F1
#
_cell.length_a   1.000
_cell.length_b   1.000
_cell.length_c   1.000
_cell.angle_alpha   90.00
_cell.angle_beta   90.00
_cell.angle_gamma   90.00
#
_symmetry.space_group_name_H-M   'P 1'
#
loop_
_entity.id
_entity.type
_entity.pdbx_description
1 polymer ?
#
loop_
_entity_poly.entity_id
_entity_poly.type
_entity_poly.pdbx_seq_one_letter_code
_entity_poly.pdbx_strand_id
1 'polypeptide(L)'
;MEKALGYDSDEPFWMNYQQIKADMADAFVFIGVWIDKIVYWVMSKEEIKNNKYLSPQHRGGIEYQIGITHKNIAEFDTYRVEPNKLGNIVLQKGKRK
;
A
#
# COMPACT_ATOMS: atom_id res chain seq x y z
N MET A 1 -7.61 -3.82 -24.60
CA MET A 1 -8.13 -4.73 -23.57
C MET A 1 -7.18 -4.60 -22.39
N GLU A 2 -7.58 -3.91 -21.33
CA GLU A 2 -6.75 -3.81 -20.12
C GLU A 2 -6.82 -5.18 -19.42
N LYS A 3 -5.73 -5.93 -19.50
CA LYS A 3 -5.58 -7.20 -18.80
C LYS A 3 -4.75 -6.96 -17.55
N ALA A 4 -5.15 -7.59 -16.45
CA ALA A 4 -4.26 -7.69 -15.30
C ALA A 4 -2.94 -8.35 -15.73
N LEU A 5 -1.84 -7.87 -15.17
CA LEU A 5 -0.50 -8.36 -15.48
C LEU A 5 -0.18 -9.62 -14.67
N GLY A 6 0.77 -10.42 -15.17
CA GLY A 6 1.49 -11.42 -14.37
C GLY A 6 2.43 -10.73 -13.38
N TYR A 7 2.66 -11.34 -12.21
CA TYR A 7 3.48 -10.72 -11.17
C TYR A 7 4.91 -10.40 -11.61
N ASP A 8 5.51 -11.30 -12.38
CA ASP A 8 6.88 -11.15 -12.91
C ASP A 8 6.93 -10.40 -14.26
N SER A 9 5.86 -9.66 -14.60
CA SER A 9 5.79 -8.86 -15.83
C SER A 9 6.58 -7.55 -15.68
N ASP A 10 7.37 -7.22 -16.69
CA ASP A 10 8.09 -5.93 -16.80
C ASP A 10 7.21 -4.80 -17.37
N GLU A 11 5.99 -5.11 -17.81
CA GLU A 11 5.04 -4.11 -18.33
C GLU A 11 4.72 -3.02 -17.29
N PRO A 12 4.63 -1.75 -17.71
CA PRO A 12 4.37 -0.66 -16.79
C PRO A 12 2.95 -0.71 -16.22
N PHE A 13 2.83 -0.50 -14.92
CA PHE A 13 1.56 -0.32 -14.23
C PHE A 13 1.56 0.88 -13.30
N TRP A 14 0.35 1.27 -12.86
CA TRP A 14 0.12 2.23 -11.80
C TRP A 14 -1.06 1.78 -10.91
N MET A 15 -0.76 1.36 -9.69
CA MET A 15 -1.73 1.14 -8.62
C MET A 15 -1.88 2.42 -7.82
N ASN A 16 -3.08 3.01 -7.85
CA ASN A 16 -3.37 4.23 -7.12
C ASN A 16 -4.23 3.94 -5.88
N TYR A 17 -3.63 4.04 -4.69
CA TYR A 17 -4.33 3.90 -3.42
C TYR A 17 -4.82 5.27 -2.99
N GLN A 18 -6.12 5.49 -3.13
CA GLN A 18 -6.77 6.78 -2.92
C GLN A 18 -7.55 6.84 -1.61
N GLN A 19 -7.92 8.06 -1.22
CA GLN A 19 -8.71 8.42 -0.05
C GLN A 19 -8.11 7.93 1.28
N ILE A 20 -6.78 7.88 1.36
CA ILE A 20 -6.04 7.55 2.57
C ILE A 20 -6.27 8.65 3.59
N LYS A 21 -6.99 8.34 4.66
CA LYS A 21 -7.17 9.21 5.83
C LYS A 21 -6.29 8.69 6.96
N ALA A 22 -5.04 9.15 6.99
CA ALA A 22 -3.99 8.60 7.88
C ALA A 22 -4.34 8.64 9.38
N ASP A 23 -5.20 9.57 9.80
CA ASP A 23 -5.64 9.71 11.19
C ASP A 23 -6.85 8.84 11.56
N MET A 24 -7.46 8.15 10.58
CA MET A 24 -8.69 7.37 10.80
C MET A 24 -8.43 5.88 11.02
N ALA A 25 -7.19 5.41 10.86
CA ALA A 25 -6.80 4.02 11.09
C ALA A 25 -5.40 3.95 11.71
N ASP A 26 -5.18 2.94 12.55
CA ASP A 26 -3.87 2.70 13.15
C ASP A 26 -2.97 1.80 12.27
N ALA A 27 -3.57 1.04 11.33
CA ALA A 27 -2.87 0.20 10.35
C ALA A 27 -3.57 0.23 8.99
N PHE A 28 -2.79 0.09 7.92
CA PHE A 28 -3.22 0.12 6.53
C PHE A 28 -2.72 -1.12 5.82
N VAL A 29 -3.62 -1.82 5.13
CA VAL A 29 -3.30 -3.00 4.33
C VAL A 29 -3.51 -2.66 2.86
N PHE A 30 -2.42 -2.59 2.10
CA PHE A 30 -2.47 -2.46 0.65
C PHE A 30 -2.43 -3.86 0.04
N ILE A 31 -3.32 -4.11 -0.92
CA ILE A 31 -3.47 -5.41 -1.56
C ILE A 31 -3.26 -5.20 -3.06
N GLY A 32 -2.12 -5.69 -3.57
CA GLY A 32 -1.85 -5.75 -5.00
C GLY A 32 -2.30 -7.10 -5.54
N VAL A 33 -3.07 -7.08 -6.63
CA VAL A 33 -3.62 -8.28 -7.27
C VAL A 33 -3.12 -8.36 -8.71
N TRP A 34 -2.37 -9.42 -8.99
CA TRP A 34 -1.97 -9.86 -10.31
C TRP A 34 -2.79 -11.10 -10.70
N ILE A 35 -2.70 -11.53 -11.97
CA ILE A 35 -3.45 -12.72 -12.44
C ILE A 35 -3.07 -14.01 -11.72
N ASP A 36 -1.83 -14.07 -11.20
CA ASP A 36 -1.19 -15.26 -10.64
C ASP A 36 -0.71 -15.06 -9.19
N LYS A 37 -0.86 -13.85 -8.62
CA LYS A 37 -0.36 -13.53 -7.29
C LYS A 37 -1.14 -12.42 -6.59
N ILE A 38 -1.30 -12.57 -5.27
CA ILE A 38 -1.74 -11.49 -4.38
C ILE A 38 -0.58 -11.11 -3.48
N VAL A 39 -0.30 -9.81 -3.37
CA VAL A 39 0.75 -9.25 -2.51
C VAL A 39 0.13 -8.31 -1.49
N TYR A 40 0.57 -8.43 -0.24
CA TYR A 40 0.11 -7.61 0.86
C TYR A 40 1.25 -6.73 1.36
N TRP A 41 0.96 -5.45 1.56
CA TRP A 41 1.81 -4.54 2.31
C TRP A 41 1.06 -4.00 3.51
N VAL A 42 1.68 -4.02 4.69
CA VAL A 42 1.07 -3.53 5.92
C VAL A 42 1.93 -2.42 6.52
N MET A 43 1.32 -1.25 6.71
CA MET A 43 1.95 -0.06 7.26
C MET A 43 1.18 0.43 8.48
N SER A 44 1.87 0.97 9.49
CA SER A 44 1.24 1.75 10.55
C SER A 44 0.84 3.14 10.05
N LYS A 45 0.04 3.86 10.82
CA LYS A 45 -0.28 5.26 10.51
C LYS A 45 0.97 6.15 10.40
N GLU A 46 1.98 5.93 11.24
CA GLU A 46 3.24 6.68 11.20
C GLU A 46 4.02 6.36 9.92
N GLU A 47 4.04 5.10 9.50
CA GLU A 47 4.68 4.70 8.24
C GLU A 47 3.96 5.29 7.03
N ILE A 48 2.62 5.36 7.05
CA ILE A 48 1.85 6.08 6.02
C ILE A 48 2.19 7.56 6.02
N LYS A 49 2.13 8.25 7.17
CA LYS A 49 2.41 9.70 7.28
C LYS A 49 3.82 10.08 6.85
N ASN A 50 4.80 9.20 7.11
CA ASN A 50 6.20 9.40 6.74
C ASN A 50 6.56 8.79 5.38
N ASN A 51 5.61 8.21 4.66
CA ASN A 51 5.88 7.60 3.36
C ASN A 51 6.20 8.69 2.33
N LYS A 52 7.36 8.59 1.69
CA LYS A 52 7.83 9.57 0.70
C LYS A 52 6.92 9.72 -0.53
N TYR A 53 6.04 8.75 -0.79
CA TYR A 53 5.07 8.77 -1.89
C TYR A 53 3.68 9.24 -1.46
N LEU A 54 3.49 9.57 -0.18
CA LEU A 54 2.25 10.16 0.30
C LEU A 54 2.09 11.55 -0.30
N SER A 55 0.98 11.77 -1.01
CA SER A 55 0.66 13.07 -1.60
C SER A 55 -0.80 13.45 -1.35
N PRO A 56 -1.15 14.75 -1.26
CA PRO A 56 -2.55 15.17 -1.16
C PRO A 56 -3.35 14.79 -2.42
N GLN A 57 -4.58 14.29 -2.25
CA GLN A 57 -5.46 13.94 -3.36
C GLN A 57 -6.36 15.11 -3.81
N HIS A 58 -6.66 16.06 -2.91
CA HIS A 58 -7.49 17.24 -3.19
C HIS A 58 -6.85 18.54 -2.67
N ARG A 59 -7.16 19.67 -3.33
CA ARG A 59 -6.75 21.03 -2.92
C ARG A 59 -7.48 21.49 -1.64
N GLY A 60 -7.25 20.84 -0.50
CA GLY A 60 -7.68 21.36 0.81
C GLY A 60 -8.10 20.36 1.91
N GLY A 61 -7.78 19.06 1.83
CA GLY A 61 -8.30 18.06 2.79
C GLY A 61 -7.25 17.15 3.45
N ILE A 62 -7.72 16.35 4.43
CA ILE A 62 -7.01 15.26 5.14
C ILE A 62 -6.94 13.94 4.32
N GLU A 63 -7.17 14.02 3.01
CA GLU A 63 -7.22 12.88 2.11
C GLU A 63 -5.95 12.82 1.27
N TYR A 64 -5.24 11.72 1.43
CA TYR A 64 -3.98 11.45 0.76
C TYR A 64 -4.12 10.29 -0.23
N GLN A 65 -3.11 10.16 -1.07
CA GLN A 65 -2.95 9.03 -1.98
C GLN A 65 -1.50 8.56 -1.98
N ILE A 66 -1.31 7.28 -2.33
CA ILE A 66 -0.01 6.69 -2.62
C ILE A 66 -0.10 5.97 -3.97
N GLY A 67 0.77 6.37 -4.89
CA GLY A 67 0.94 5.70 -6.18
C GLY A 67 2.07 4.67 -6.14
N ILE A 68 1.76 3.41 -6.41
CA ILE A 68 2.75 2.34 -6.62
C ILE A 68 2.82 2.04 -8.12
N THR A 69 4.04 1.98 -8.66
CA THR A 69 4.35 1.75 -10.06
C THR A 69 5.44 0.70 -10.18
N HIS A 70 5.63 0.17 -11.38
CA HIS A 70 6.76 -0.72 -11.71
C HIS A 70 8.14 -0.16 -11.28
N LYS A 71 8.29 1.17 -11.18
CA LYS A 71 9.56 1.83 -10.83
C LYS A 71 9.85 1.91 -9.33
N ASN A 72 8.81 1.91 -8.48
CA ASN A 72 8.97 2.11 -7.04
C ASN A 72 8.45 0.94 -6.19
N ILE A 73 7.80 -0.05 -6.78
CA ILE A 73 7.20 -1.16 -6.03
C ILE A 73 8.21 -1.91 -5.14
N ALA A 74 9.46 -2.06 -5.58
CA ALA A 74 10.51 -2.69 -4.79
C ALA A 74 10.79 -1.96 -3.46
N GLU A 75 10.55 -0.64 -3.40
CA GLU A 75 10.72 0.12 -2.16
C GLU A 75 9.64 -0.19 -1.12
N PHE A 76 8.51 -0.75 -1.55
CA PHE A 76 7.44 -1.19 -0.66
C PHE A 76 7.70 -2.59 -0.07
N ASP A 77 8.71 -3.33 -0.54
CA ASP A 77 9.00 -4.68 -0.02
C ASP A 77 9.32 -4.70 1.49
N THR A 78 9.78 -3.58 2.06
CA THR A 78 9.96 -3.41 3.51
C THR A 78 8.64 -3.58 4.31
N TYR A 79 7.50 -3.31 3.67
CA TYR A 79 6.16 -3.45 4.27
C TYR A 79 5.50 -4.77 3.89
N ARG A 80 6.15 -5.63 3.09
CA ARG A 80 5.55 -6.85 2.56
C ARG A 80 5.28 -7.87 3.66
N VAL A 81 4.09 -8.47 3.61
CA VAL A 81 3.65 -9.45 4.61
C VAL A 81 3.17 -10.73 3.93
N GLU A 82 3.63 -11.86 4.44
CA GLU A 82 3.12 -13.18 4.06
C GLU A 82 1.66 -13.35 4.51
N PRO A 83 0.78 -14.00 3.71
CA PRO A 83 -0.65 -14.08 4.03
C PRO A 83 -0.94 -14.67 5.42
N ASN A 84 -0.19 -15.68 5.83
CA ASN A 84 -0.33 -16.34 7.14
C ASN A 84 0.11 -15.47 8.32
N LYS A 85 0.81 -14.35 8.08
CA LYS A 85 1.25 -13.40 9.10
C LYS A 85 0.38 -12.14 9.15
N LEU A 86 -0.52 -11.95 8.19
CA LEU A 86 -1.27 -10.71 7.99
C LEU A 86 -1.97 -10.23 9.27
N GLY A 87 -2.75 -11.11 9.90
CA GLY A 87 -3.47 -10.77 11.14
C GLY A 87 -2.55 -10.33 12.28
N ASN A 88 -1.45 -11.06 12.50
CA ASN A 88 -0.49 -10.74 13.55
C ASN A 88 0.21 -9.39 13.31
N ILE A 89 0.58 -9.10 12.06
CA ILE A 89 1.24 -7.84 11.70
C ILE A 89 0.27 -6.66 11.81
N VAL A 90 -0.98 -6.81 11.36
CA VAL A 90 -2.02 -5.78 11.53
C VAL A 90 -2.22 -5.47 13.02
N LEU A 91 -2.33 -6.50 13.87
CA LEU A 91 -2.43 -6.31 15.32
C LEU A 91 -1.19 -5.64 15.91
N GLN A 92 0.02 -5.98 15.45
CA GLN A 92 1.24 -5.31 15.91
C GLN A 92 1.30 -3.85 15.50
N LYS A 93 1.01 -3.52 14.25
CA LYS A 93 1.03 -2.15 13.71
C LYS A 93 -0.10 -1.28 14.26
N GLY A 94 -1.24 -1.89 14.59
CA GLY A 94 -2.40 -1.21 15.17
C GLY A 94 -2.32 -0.95 16.68
N LYS A 95 -1.30 -1.46 17.39
CA LYS A 95 -1.13 -1.18 18.82
C LYS A 95 -0.76 0.29 19.02
N ARG A 96 -1.65 1.05 19.68
CA ARG A 96 -1.34 2.38 20.20
C ARG A 96 -0.30 2.23 21.32
N LYS A 97 0.86 2.87 21.17
CA LYS A 97 1.81 3.06 22.27
C LYS A 97 1.25 4.07 23.27
#